data_AF-A0A1Q7Y961-F1
#
_entry.id   AF-A0A1Q7Y961-F1
#
_cell.length_a   1.000
_cell.length_b   1.000
_cell.length_c   1.000
_cell.angle_alpha   90.00
_cell.angle_beta   90.00
_cell.angle_gamma   90.00
#
_symmetry.space_group_name_H-M   'P 1'
#
loop_
_entity.id
_entity.type
_entity.pdbx_description
1 polymer ?
#
loop_
_entity_poly.entity_id
_entity_poly.type
_entity_poly.pdbx_seq_one_letter_code
_entity_poly.pdbx_strand_id
1 'polypeptide(L)'
;MGQSLGQANARKFWLLVFVLMIAAAVCLLPFRPSEAANPTGGTLQPVFTSTNASNKVDWNGTLAGGANVDETTCVDGVNCDTFRLTLAGTTADWAGKLAHVELHWTSPSSRQRHDDFRVCGH
;
A
#
# COMPACT_ATOMS: atom_id res chain seq x y z
N MET A 1 25.58 51.31 -32.48
CA MET A 1 25.72 50.42 -31.31
C MET A 1 24.56 50.69 -30.36
N GLY A 2 23.78 49.67 -29.98
CA GLY A 2 22.74 49.84 -28.95
C GLY A 2 21.47 49.04 -29.18
N GLN A 3 21.56 47.73 -29.46
CA GLN A 3 20.39 46.84 -29.37
C GLN A 3 20.39 46.14 -28.00
N SER A 4 19.39 46.50 -27.20
CA SER A 4 18.58 45.58 -26.39
C SER A 4 19.27 44.76 -25.28
N LEU A 5 19.59 45.41 -24.16
CA LEU A 5 19.78 44.73 -22.87
C LEU A 5 18.44 44.35 -22.19
N GLY A 6 17.29 44.81 -22.71
CA GLY A 6 15.97 44.60 -22.12
C GLY A 6 15.27 43.28 -22.48
N GLN A 7 15.51 42.71 -23.66
CA GLN A 7 14.81 41.48 -24.09
C GLN A 7 15.32 40.21 -23.39
N ALA A 8 16.61 40.16 -23.02
CA ALA A 8 17.18 38.97 -22.38
C ALA A 8 16.62 38.74 -20.97
N ASN A 9 16.33 39.83 -20.23
CA ASN A 9 15.75 39.75 -18.90
C ASN A 9 14.27 39.41 -18.92
N ALA A 10 13.51 39.89 -19.92
CA ALA A 10 12.09 39.56 -20.06
C ALA A 10 11.87 38.05 -20.32
N ARG A 11 12.71 37.43 -21.17
CA ARG A 11 12.64 35.99 -21.46
C ARG A 11 13.03 35.14 -20.24
N LYS A 12 14.06 35.55 -19.49
CA LYS A 12 14.48 34.87 -18.24
C LYS A 12 13.46 35.01 -17.13
N PHE A 13 12.84 36.19 -17.00
CA PHE A 13 11.77 36.44 -16.04
C PHE A 13 10.55 35.56 -16.33
N TRP A 14 10.15 35.44 -17.60
CA TRP A 14 9.02 34.59 -17.99
C TRP A 14 9.32 33.10 -17.78
N LEU A 15 10.56 32.66 -18.04
CA LEU A 15 11.00 31.29 -17.74
C LEU A 15 10.98 31.01 -16.23
N LEU A 16 11.42 31.95 -15.38
CA LEU A 16 11.37 31.80 -13.93
C LEU A 16 9.93 31.70 -13.42
N VAL A 17 9.02 32.55 -13.92
CA VAL A 17 7.59 32.47 -13.58
C VAL A 17 7.00 31.13 -13.99
N PHE A 18 7.33 30.62 -15.18
CA PHE A 18 6.84 29.33 -15.66
C PHE A 18 7.34 28.16 -14.81
N VAL A 19 8.62 28.16 -14.43
CA VAL A 19 9.21 27.15 -13.52
C VAL A 19 8.55 27.20 -12.14
N LEU A 20 8.30 28.39 -11.61
CA LEU A 20 7.67 28.56 -10.30
C LEU A 20 6.22 28.08 -10.29
N MET A 21 5.49 28.31 -11.39
CA MET A 21 4.13 27.81 -11.58
C MET A 21 4.07 26.29 -11.67
N ILE A 22 5.02 25.66 -12.36
CA ILE A 22 5.14 24.18 -12.40
C ILE A 22 5.45 23.64 -11.00
N ALA A 23 6.40 24.24 -10.29
CA ALA A 23 6.74 23.81 -8.93
C ALA A 23 5.55 23.91 -7.97
N ALA A 24 4.77 25.01 -8.05
CA ALA A 24 3.54 25.17 -7.27
C ALA A 24 2.47 24.14 -7.65
N ALA A 25 2.29 23.86 -8.95
CA ALA A 25 1.36 22.83 -9.42
C ALA A 25 1.74 21.42 -8.95
N VAL A 26 3.04 21.10 -8.91
CA VAL A 26 3.55 19.83 -8.39
C VAL A 26 3.30 19.71 -6.89
N CYS A 27 3.43 20.80 -6.11
CA CYS A 27 3.12 20.79 -4.68
C CYS A 27 1.62 20.58 -4.37
N LEU A 28 0.74 20.87 -5.33
CA LEU A 28 -0.71 20.62 -5.22
C LEU A 28 -1.10 19.19 -5.59
N LEU A 29 -0.17 18.38 -6.12
CA LEU A 29 -0.45 16.97 -6.36
C LEU A 29 -0.58 16.27 -4.99
N PRO A 30 -1.67 15.54 -4.73
CA PRO A 30 -1.77 14.76 -3.51
C PRO A 30 -0.63 13.74 -3.48
N PHE A 31 0.24 13.85 -2.47
CA PHE A 31 1.13 12.76 -2.08
C PHE A 31 0.24 11.59 -1.68
N ARG A 32 -0.01 10.67 -2.62
CA ARG A 32 -0.61 9.39 -2.28
C ARG A 32 0.51 8.58 -1.63
N PRO A 33 0.45 8.27 -0.32
CA PRO A 33 1.33 7.25 0.21
C PRO A 33 1.13 6.03 -0.68
N SER A 34 2.22 5.43 -1.14
CA SER A 34 2.15 4.15 -1.82
C SER A 34 1.58 3.15 -0.83
N GLU A 35 0.29 2.87 -0.98
CA GLU A 35 -0.34 1.78 -0.25
C GLU A 35 0.27 0.49 -0.76
N ALA A 36 0.59 -0.38 0.18
CA ALA A 36 1.36 -1.58 -0.07
C ALA A 36 0.43 -2.71 -0.56
N ALA A 37 -0.76 -2.84 0.01
CA ALA A 37 -1.80 -3.74 -0.48
C ALA A 37 -3.11 -2.98 -0.77
N ASN A 38 -3.87 -3.41 -1.78
CA ASN A 38 -5.21 -2.92 -2.05
C ASN A 38 -6.24 -4.06 -2.09
N PRO A 39 -7.20 -4.13 -1.15
CA PRO A 39 -7.35 -3.24 0.00
C PRO A 39 -6.21 -3.40 1.02
N THR A 40 -5.97 -2.36 1.84
CA THR A 40 -4.90 -2.34 2.86
C THR A 40 -5.21 -3.20 4.09
N GLY A 41 -6.41 -3.79 4.17
CA GLY A 41 -6.80 -4.62 5.30
C GLY A 41 -8.17 -5.26 5.16
N GLY A 42 -8.50 -6.08 6.15
CA GLY A 42 -9.73 -6.86 6.22
C GLY A 42 -10.13 -7.14 7.67
N THR A 43 -11.34 -7.63 7.87
CA THR A 43 -11.87 -7.94 9.21
C THR A 43 -12.38 -9.37 9.28
N LEU A 44 -11.78 -10.20 10.12
CA LEU A 44 -12.33 -11.52 10.43
C LEU A 44 -13.42 -11.40 11.49
N GLN A 45 -14.54 -12.05 11.22
CA GLN A 45 -15.64 -12.18 12.15
C GLN A 45 -15.65 -13.56 12.81
N PRO A 46 -16.01 -13.64 14.11
CA PRO A 46 -16.03 -14.90 14.87
C PRO A 46 -17.11 -15.89 14.40
N VAL A 47 -18.04 -15.45 13.55
CA VAL A 47 -19.06 -16.29 12.93
C VAL A 47 -18.78 -16.40 11.44
N PHE A 48 -18.43 -17.60 10.99
CA PHE A 48 -18.31 -17.90 9.57
C PHE A 48 -19.67 -18.29 9.02
N THR A 49 -20.21 -17.46 8.12
CA THR A 49 -21.29 -17.87 7.22
C THR A 49 -20.79 -17.70 5.79
N SER A 50 -21.22 -18.57 4.87
CA SER A 50 -20.86 -18.46 3.44
C SER A 50 -21.31 -17.14 2.80
N THR A 51 -22.21 -16.42 3.47
CA THR A 51 -22.72 -15.11 3.09
C THR A 51 -21.91 -13.93 3.67
N ASN A 52 -21.01 -14.17 4.62
CA ASN A 52 -20.23 -13.11 5.24
C ASN A 52 -18.92 -12.91 4.48
N ALA A 53 -18.98 -12.07 3.45
CA ALA A 53 -17.83 -11.71 2.62
C ALA A 53 -16.64 -11.12 3.43
N SER A 54 -16.85 -10.71 4.69
CA SER A 54 -15.79 -10.21 5.57
C SER A 54 -14.68 -11.25 5.84
N ASN A 55 -15.01 -12.54 5.83
CA ASN A 55 -14.06 -13.61 6.19
C ASN A 55 -13.21 -14.11 5.02
N LYS A 56 -13.40 -13.56 3.82
CA LYS A 56 -12.52 -13.78 2.65
C LYS A 56 -12.26 -12.45 1.97
N VAL A 57 -10.99 -12.03 1.92
CA VAL A 57 -10.58 -10.82 1.22
C VAL A 57 -9.54 -11.19 0.18
N ASP A 58 -9.80 -10.80 -1.07
CA ASP A 58 -8.78 -10.81 -2.11
C ASP A 58 -8.08 -9.45 -2.08
N TRP A 59 -6.75 -9.44 -1.97
CA TRP A 59 -5.96 -8.22 -2.12
C TRP A 59 -5.04 -8.29 -3.32
N ASN A 60 -4.77 -7.13 -3.88
CA ASN A 60 -3.78 -6.93 -4.92
C ASN A 60 -2.59 -6.20 -4.31
N GLY A 61 -1.40 -6.80 -4.43
CA GLY A 61 -0.14 -6.13 -4.10
C GLY A 61 0.06 -4.94 -5.03
N THR A 62 0.26 -3.75 -4.47
CA THR A 62 0.39 -2.52 -5.27
C THR A 62 1.83 -2.06 -5.42
N LEU A 63 2.79 -2.75 -4.79
CA LEU A 63 4.21 -2.51 -4.96
C LEU A 63 4.88 -3.60 -5.80
N ALA A 64 5.82 -3.17 -6.65
CA ALA A 64 6.79 -4.09 -7.21
C ALA A 64 7.72 -4.51 -6.05
N GLY A 65 7.58 -5.75 -5.57
CA GLY A 65 8.42 -6.28 -4.50
C GLY A 65 9.90 -6.01 -4.79
N GLY A 66 10.61 -5.48 -3.79
CA GLY A 66 12.05 -5.29 -3.89
C GLY A 66 12.78 -6.64 -4.02
N ALA A 67 14.03 -6.63 -4.46
CA ALA A 67 14.86 -7.85 -4.51
C ALA A 67 15.14 -8.49 -3.13
N ASN A 68 14.72 -7.82 -2.05
CA ASN A 68 14.93 -8.25 -0.67
C ASN A 68 13.77 -9.13 -0.23
N VAL A 69 14.09 -10.37 0.12
CA VAL A 69 13.16 -11.40 0.65
C VAL A 69 13.23 -11.44 2.18
N ASP A 70 13.82 -10.42 2.80
CA ASP A 70 14.08 -10.35 4.23
C ASP A 70 13.18 -9.28 4.88
N GLU A 71 12.24 -9.75 5.69
CA GLU A 71 11.29 -8.93 6.45
C GLU A 71 11.98 -7.94 7.40
N THR A 72 13.23 -8.19 7.80
CA THR A 72 13.98 -7.28 8.68
C THR A 72 14.36 -5.95 8.01
N THR A 73 14.40 -5.94 6.68
CA THR A 73 14.65 -4.72 5.88
C THR A 73 13.38 -4.11 5.32
N CYS A 74 12.23 -4.62 5.78
CA CYS A 74 10.93 -4.21 5.30
C CYS A 74 10.56 -2.81 5.77
N VAL A 75 10.20 -1.97 4.81
CA VAL A 75 9.68 -0.63 5.03
C VAL A 75 8.30 -0.57 4.37
N ASP A 76 7.27 -0.50 5.20
CA ASP A 76 5.87 -0.42 4.79
C ASP A 76 5.67 0.65 3.71
N GLY A 77 5.03 0.26 2.60
CA GLY A 77 4.76 1.17 1.49
C GLY A 77 5.96 1.44 0.57
N VAL A 78 7.15 0.89 0.84
CA VAL A 78 8.35 1.15 0.04
C VAL A 78 8.83 -0.10 -0.69
N ASN A 79 9.07 -1.20 0.04
CA ASN A 79 9.69 -2.40 -0.52
C ASN A 79 8.99 -3.72 -0.15
N CYS A 80 7.88 -3.67 0.61
CA CYS A 80 7.01 -4.80 0.90
C CYS A 80 5.54 -4.39 0.89
N ASP A 81 4.68 -5.39 0.72
CA ASP A 81 3.24 -5.29 0.92
C ASP A 81 2.86 -5.54 2.38
N THR A 82 1.90 -4.76 2.89
CA THR A 82 1.39 -4.86 4.26
C THR A 82 -0.13 -4.88 4.23
N PHE A 83 -0.72 -5.95 4.78
CA PHE A 83 -2.17 -6.12 4.90
C PHE A 83 -2.57 -6.23 6.36
N ARG A 84 -3.48 -5.36 6.82
CA ARG A 84 -3.90 -5.33 8.23
C ARG A 84 -5.17 -6.15 8.45
N LEU A 85 -5.05 -7.22 9.21
CA LEU A 85 -6.19 -8.04 9.63
C LEU A 85 -6.71 -7.60 10.99
N THR A 86 -8.00 -7.28 11.08
CA THR A 86 -8.68 -6.95 12.34
C THR A 86 -9.56 -8.12 12.76
N LEU A 87 -9.45 -8.57 14.01
CA LEU A 87 -10.42 -9.51 14.59
C LEU A 87 -11.58 -8.71 15.18
N ALA A 88 -12.80 -8.90 14.68
CA ALA A 88 -14.00 -8.28 15.22
C ALA A 88 -14.58 -9.08 16.39
N GLY A 89 -15.51 -8.48 17.13
CA GLY A 89 -16.17 -9.12 18.27
C GLY A 89 -15.40 -8.97 19.58
N THR A 90 -15.82 -9.73 20.59
CA THR A 90 -15.25 -9.75 21.93
C THR A 90 -14.42 -11.00 22.15
N THR A 91 -13.56 -11.03 23.18
CA THR A 91 -12.80 -12.23 23.56
C THR A 91 -13.70 -13.45 23.78
N ALA A 92 -14.89 -13.25 24.34
CA ALA A 92 -15.87 -14.32 24.55
C ALA A 92 -16.37 -14.94 23.23
N ASP A 93 -16.48 -14.14 22.16
CA ASP A 93 -16.93 -14.63 20.85
C ASP A 93 -15.90 -15.55 20.18
N TRP A 94 -14.63 -15.45 20.59
CA TRP A 94 -13.51 -16.26 20.12
C TRP A 94 -13.10 -17.38 21.08
N ALA A 95 -13.74 -17.49 22.25
CA ALA A 95 -13.43 -18.53 23.23
C ALA A 95 -13.62 -19.93 22.60
N GLY A 96 -12.59 -20.77 22.69
CA GLY A 96 -12.59 -22.12 22.11
C GLY A 96 -12.57 -22.16 20.57
N LYS A 97 -12.36 -21.03 19.90
CA LYS A 97 -12.22 -20.95 18.43
C LYS A 97 -10.77 -20.71 18.03
N LEU A 98 -10.46 -21.11 16.79
CA LEU A 98 -9.18 -20.85 16.14
C LEU A 98 -9.41 -19.90 14.95
N ALA A 99 -8.67 -18.80 14.90
CA ALA A 99 -8.57 -18.01 13.69
C ALA A 99 -7.45 -18.60 12.81
N HIS A 100 -7.81 -19.04 11.61
CA HIS A 100 -6.89 -19.56 10.61
C HIS A 100 -6.82 -18.56 9.45
N VAL A 101 -5.60 -18.14 9.10
CA VAL A 101 -5.32 -17.20 8.03
C VAL A 101 -4.46 -17.92 7.00
N GLU A 102 -4.97 -18.02 5.77
CA GLU A 102 -4.25 -18.58 4.63
C GLU A 102 -4.03 -17.48 3.59
N LEU A 103 -2.78 -17.28 3.20
CA LEU A 103 -2.39 -16.32 2.18
C LEU A 103 -2.08 -17.08 0.87
N HIS A 104 -2.77 -16.72 -0.20
CA HIS A 104 -2.57 -17.30 -1.54
C HIS A 104 -2.00 -16.26 -2.49
N TRP A 105 -0.90 -16.58 -3.15
CA TRP A 105 -0.35 -15.77 -4.24
C TRP A 105 0.09 -16.62 -5.44
N THR A 106 0.01 -16.01 -6.61
CA THR A 106 0.54 -16.56 -7.86
C THR A 106 2.00 -16.13 -8.00
N SER A 107 2.94 -17.08 -7.86
CA SER A 107 4.35 -16.82 -8.16
C SER A 107 4.65 -17.17 -9.62
N PRO A 108 5.31 -16.29 -10.40
CA PRO A 108 5.76 -16.63 -11.76
C PRO A 108 6.84 -17.74 -11.77
N SER A 109 7.51 -17.97 -10.65
CA SER A 109 8.51 -19.03 -10.48
C SER A 109 7.92 -20.24 -9.76
N SER A 110 6.89 -20.88 -10.35
CA SER A 110 6.35 -22.25 -10.08
C SER A 110 6.20 -22.79 -8.64
N ARG A 111 6.50 -22.02 -7.60
CA ARG A 111 6.35 -22.38 -6.20
C ARG A 111 5.22 -21.53 -5.65
N GLN A 112 4.01 -22.07 -5.72
CA GLN A 112 2.92 -21.60 -4.86
C GLN A 112 3.40 -21.81 -3.43
N ARG A 113 3.79 -20.73 -2.76
CA ARG A 113 3.99 -20.74 -1.33
C ARG A 113 2.67 -20.29 -0.73
N HIS A 114 2.20 -21.04 0.26
CA HIS A 114 1.11 -20.63 1.15
C HIS A 114 1.73 -20.57 2.53
N ASP A 115 1.51 -19.46 3.22
CA ASP A 115 1.87 -19.33 4.63
C ASP A 115 0.60 -19.59 5.47
N ASP A 116 0.72 -20.49 6.45
CA ASP A 116 -0.35 -20.84 7.40
C ASP A 116 -0.04 -20.19 8.75
N PHE A 117 -0.92 -19.29 9.20
CA PHE A 117 -0.85 -18.71 10.53
C PHE A 117 -2.11 -19.05 11.34
N ARG A 118 -1.89 -19.50 12.58
CA ARG A 118 -2.95 -19.90 13.52
C ARG A 118 -2.87 -19.07 14.79
N VAL A 119 -3.95 -18.38 15.13
CA VAL A 119 -4.07 -17.63 16.39
C VAL A 119 -5.05 -18.38 17.30
N CYS A 120 -4.55 -18.81 18.46
CA CYS A 120 -5.36 -19.39 19.52
C CYS A 120 -5.93 -18.29 20.41
N GLY A 121 -7.25 -18.25 20.58
CA GLY A 121 -7.88 -17.47 21.65
C GLY A 121 -7.77 -18.24 22.97
N HIS A 122 -7.14 -17.65 23.98
CA HIS A 122 -7.08 -18.18 25.34
C HIS A 122 -8.33 -17.80 26.14
#